data_AF-A0A914KAL6-F1
#
_entry.id   AF-A0A914KAL6-F1
#
_cell.length_a   1.000
_cell.length_b   1.000
_cell.length_c   1.000
_cell.angle_alpha   90.00
_cell.angle_beta   90.00
_cell.angle_gamma   90.00
#
_symmetry.space_group_name_H-M   'P 1'
#
loop_
_entity.id
_entity.type
_entity.pdbx_description
1 polymer ?
#
loop_
_entity_poly.entity_id
_entity_poly.type
_entity_poly.pdbx_seq_one_letter_code
_entity_poly.pdbx_strand_id
1 'polypeptide(L)'
;MLKVFFMVLLYYPLSIGLTFYQKWFIRNYRYPLFIVAGHYITKFFLATGTRILVEFYTGTRRVRVPFREQLHWLMPIGICASLDIGLSNWALEYVTVSLYTMAKSSSILFIVAFSLFMGLERWRTSLGFSASLIAMGLFLFTWRSTQLDLLGLLLVELAALCTGVRWTVSQFIMQREDSPTPLRHPLDMVAHVQPWMLLAILPMVYLFEGHELNPTSITIFAGESEPFFIFAAILFGGFLAFLMEMSEYLLLVYTSGITLNIFGIIKEVMTLCLAHYLHGDRFTRVNLIGLCLCLLGMSLHGATKNRQKLFATRTLSSPSMVEMPSNATATFNFDDRKKLLEDV
;
A
#
# COMPACT_ATOMS: atom_id res chain seq x y z
N MET A 1 10.30 16.48 9.35
CA MET A 1 9.65 17.21 8.24
C MET A 1 10.48 17.15 6.96
N LEU A 2 11.73 17.64 6.93
CA LEU A 2 12.56 17.65 5.71
C LEU A 2 12.78 16.25 5.08
N LYS A 3 13.09 15.23 5.88
CA LYS A 3 13.24 13.84 5.40
C LYS A 3 11.98 13.33 4.69
N VAL A 4 10.81 13.58 5.27
CA VAL A 4 9.51 13.17 4.71
C VAL A 4 9.20 13.90 3.41
N PHE A 5 9.50 15.20 3.36
CA PHE A 5 9.35 16.00 2.14
C PHE A 5 10.17 15.41 0.98
N PHE A 6 11.44 15.05 1.21
CA PHE A 6 12.27 14.39 0.20
C PHE A 6 11.72 13.02 -0.22
N MET A 7 11.19 12.23 0.71
CA MET A 7 10.57 10.93 0.39
C MET A 7 9.35 11.10 -0.53
N VAL A 8 8.53 12.13 -0.30
CA VAL A 8 7.38 12.44 -1.18
C VAL A 8 7.84 12.97 -2.53
N LEU A 9 8.83 13.86 -2.54
CA LEU A 9 9.41 14.40 -3.77
C LEU A 9 10.03 13.30 -4.64
N LEU A 10 10.52 12.22 -4.03
CA LEU A 10 10.98 11.03 -4.75
C LEU A 10 9.79 10.16 -5.21
N TYR A 11 8.81 9.93 -4.33
CA TYR A 11 7.67 9.04 -4.60
C TYR A 11 6.76 9.56 -5.71
N TYR A 12 6.38 10.84 -5.72
CA TYR A 12 5.40 11.36 -6.69
C TYR A 12 5.86 11.27 -8.15
N PRO A 13 7.07 11.74 -8.53
CA PRO A 13 7.55 11.59 -9.90
C PRO A 13 7.69 10.12 -10.32
N LEU A 14 8.14 9.24 -9.40
CA LEU A 14 8.23 7.80 -9.68
C LEU A 14 6.85 7.17 -9.88
N SER A 15 5.88 7.49 -9.03
CA SER A 15 4.52 6.95 -9.11
C SER A 15 3.77 7.44 -10.35
N ILE A 16 3.79 8.76 -10.60
CA ILE A 16 3.14 9.37 -11.76
C ILE A 16 3.86 8.95 -13.04
N GLY A 17 5.20 9.06 -13.06
CA GLY A 17 6.02 8.68 -14.21
C GLY A 17 5.85 7.22 -14.60
N LEU A 18 5.84 6.29 -13.63
CA LEU A 18 5.57 4.88 -13.89
C LEU A 18 4.16 4.65 -14.46
N THR A 19 3.15 5.38 -13.98
CA THR A 19 1.77 5.26 -14.49
C THR A 19 1.68 5.64 -15.96
N PHE A 20 2.26 6.78 -16.36
CA PHE A 20 2.26 7.20 -17.76
C PHE A 20 3.16 6.32 -18.64
N TYR A 21 4.34 5.95 -18.16
CA TYR A 21 5.24 5.02 -18.82
C TYR A 21 4.54 3.68 -19.11
N GLN A 22 3.88 3.10 -18.11
CA GLN A 22 3.16 1.85 -18.23
C GLN A 22 2.03 1.96 -19.26
N LYS A 23 1.23 3.03 -19.20
CA LYS A 23 0.16 3.27 -20.17
C LYS A 23 0.68 3.35 -21.61
N TRP A 24 1.77 4.09 -21.83
CA TRP A 24 2.40 4.18 -23.15
C TRP A 24 2.95 2.82 -23.60
N PHE A 25 3.60 2.06 -22.72
CA PHE A 25 4.20 0.78 -23.08
C PHE A 25 3.13 -0.27 -23.40
N ILE A 26 2.08 -0.38 -22.58
CA ILE A 26 0.93 -1.28 -22.82
C ILE A 26 0.26 -0.96 -24.15
N ARG A 27 0.09 0.32 -24.52
CA ARG A 27 -0.57 0.69 -25.78
C ARG A 27 0.14 0.11 -27.01
N ASN A 28 1.46 -0.05 -26.94
CA ASN A 28 2.28 -0.51 -28.07
C ASN A 28 2.62 -2.01 -27.99
N TYR A 29 2.74 -2.57 -26.78
CA TYR A 29 3.11 -3.98 -26.54
C TYR A 29 1.93 -4.91 -26.25
N ARG A 30 0.82 -4.38 -25.71
CA ARG A 30 -0.48 -5.05 -25.51
C ARG A 30 -0.52 -6.21 -24.48
N TYR A 31 0.54 -6.48 -23.73
CA TYR A 31 0.58 -7.54 -22.70
C TYR A 31 0.85 -7.00 -21.28
N PRO A 32 -0.12 -6.30 -20.64
CA PRO A 32 0.08 -5.66 -19.33
C PRO A 32 0.54 -6.59 -18.20
N LEU A 33 -0.02 -7.79 -18.08
CA LEU A 33 0.29 -8.75 -17.01
C LEU A 33 1.66 -9.37 -17.23
N PHE A 34 2.03 -9.69 -18.47
CA PHE A 34 3.38 -10.15 -18.82
C PHE A 34 4.44 -9.09 -18.49
N ILE A 35 4.17 -7.82 -18.81
CA ILE A 35 5.06 -6.70 -18.42
C ILE A 35 5.23 -6.68 -16.90
N VAL A 36 4.15 -6.77 -16.14
CA VAL A 36 4.18 -6.75 -14.67
C VAL A 36 4.95 -7.96 -14.11
N ALA A 37 4.81 -9.15 -14.71
CA ALA A 37 5.60 -10.31 -14.34
C ALA A 37 7.11 -10.07 -14.55
N GLY A 38 7.49 -9.44 -15.66
CA GLY A 38 8.85 -9.00 -15.91
C GLY A 38 9.35 -7.96 -14.88
N HIS A 39 8.50 -6.99 -14.51
CA HIS A 39 8.82 -6.03 -13.46
C HIS A 39 9.08 -6.73 -12.12
N TYR A 40 8.29 -7.74 -11.77
CA TYR A 40 8.44 -8.52 -10.55
C TYR A 40 9.76 -9.28 -10.50
N ILE A 41 10.17 -9.87 -11.62
CA ILE A 41 11.48 -10.52 -11.76
C ILE A 41 12.61 -9.50 -11.56
N THR A 42 12.54 -8.36 -12.25
CA THR A 42 13.53 -7.27 -12.12
C THR A 42 13.63 -6.78 -10.68
N LYS A 43 12.50 -6.50 -10.03
CA LYS A 43 12.43 -6.09 -8.62
C LYS A 43 13.06 -7.13 -7.69
N PHE A 44 12.84 -8.41 -7.94
CA PHE A 44 13.40 -9.49 -7.13
C PHE A 44 14.94 -9.49 -7.19
N PHE A 45 15.50 -9.39 -8.40
CA PHE A 45 16.94 -9.33 -8.59
C PHE A 45 17.55 -8.05 -8.04
N LEU A 46 16.92 -6.89 -8.25
CA LEU A 46 17.38 -5.61 -7.69
C LEU A 46 17.36 -5.63 -6.16
N ALA A 47 16.26 -6.09 -5.55
CA ALA A 47 16.13 -6.16 -4.10
C ALA A 47 17.13 -7.13 -3.48
N THR A 48 17.26 -8.34 -4.05
CA THR A 48 18.18 -9.37 -3.57
C THR A 48 19.64 -8.96 -3.79
N GLY A 49 19.97 -8.42 -4.97
CA GLY A 49 21.32 -7.93 -5.28
C GLY A 49 21.74 -6.78 -4.38
N THR A 50 20.87 -5.78 -4.20
CA THR A 50 21.13 -4.66 -3.27
C THR A 50 21.31 -5.16 -1.84
N ARG A 51 20.51 -6.16 -1.43
CA ARG A 51 20.64 -6.77 -0.11
C ARG A 51 21.98 -7.47 0.07
N ILE A 52 22.39 -8.32 -0.87
CA ILE A 52 23.71 -8.99 -0.84
C ILE A 52 24.83 -7.96 -0.79
N LEU A 53 24.74 -6.91 -1.61
CA LEU A 53 25.72 -5.84 -1.66
C LEU A 53 25.85 -5.11 -0.31
N VAL A 54 24.72 -4.79 0.33
CA VAL A 54 24.71 -4.16 1.66
C VAL A 54 25.26 -5.11 2.73
N GLU A 55 24.92 -6.41 2.69
CA GLU A 55 25.48 -7.41 3.61
C GLU A 55 27.00 -7.51 3.45
N PHE A 56 27.50 -7.46 2.21
CA PHE A 56 28.93 -7.49 1.91
C PHE A 56 29.66 -6.23 2.43
N TYR A 57 29.11 -5.03 2.17
CA TYR A 57 29.75 -3.78 2.61
C TYR A 57 29.69 -3.55 4.12
N THR A 58 28.59 -3.92 4.77
CA THR A 58 28.41 -3.68 6.21
C THR A 58 28.94 -4.81 7.09
N GLY A 59 29.16 -6.01 6.52
CA GLY A 59 29.48 -7.23 7.27
C GLY A 59 28.32 -7.74 8.14
N THR A 60 27.15 -7.10 8.08
CA THR A 60 25.98 -7.47 8.89
C THR A 60 24.96 -8.20 8.04
N ARG A 61 24.50 -9.36 8.50
CA ARG A 61 23.44 -10.11 7.80
C ARG A 61 22.10 -9.40 7.99
N ARG A 62 21.35 -9.17 6.90
CA ARG A 62 20.00 -8.60 7.00
C ARG A 62 18.99 -9.66 7.41
N VAL A 63 17.85 -9.20 7.92
CA VAL A 63 16.75 -10.01 8.46
C VAL A 63 16.29 -11.08 7.49
N ARG A 64 16.33 -12.35 7.89
CA ARG A 64 15.74 -13.47 7.13
C ARG A 64 14.48 -13.93 7.83
N VAL A 65 13.36 -13.93 7.12
CA VAL A 65 12.08 -14.38 7.66
C VAL A 65 11.94 -15.89 7.43
N PRO A 66 11.62 -16.70 8.46
CA PRO A 66 11.44 -18.14 8.28
C PRO A 66 10.24 -18.43 7.38
N PHE A 67 10.30 -19.50 6.59
CA PHE A 67 9.30 -19.81 5.56
C PHE A 67 7.85 -19.87 6.10
N ARG A 68 7.64 -20.41 7.30
CA ARG A 68 6.32 -20.44 7.95
C ARG A 68 5.73 -19.04 8.15
N GLU A 69 6.53 -18.09 8.64
CA GLU A 69 6.10 -16.71 8.82
C GLU A 69 5.92 -15.99 7.48
N GLN A 70 6.72 -16.34 6.47
CA GLN A 70 6.49 -15.84 5.11
C GLN A 70 5.13 -16.29 4.60
N LEU A 71 4.76 -17.55 4.78
CA LEU A 71 3.48 -18.09 4.32
C LEU A 71 2.30 -17.45 5.06
N HIS A 72 2.40 -17.23 6.37
CA HIS A 72 1.31 -16.64 7.15
C HIS A 72 1.14 -15.13 6.93
N TRP A 73 2.24 -14.38 6.76
CA TRP A 73 2.18 -12.91 6.77
C TRP A 73 2.59 -12.26 5.46
N LEU A 74 3.60 -12.79 4.75
CA LEU A 74 4.12 -12.15 3.54
C LEU A 74 3.43 -12.65 2.27
N MET A 75 2.99 -13.92 2.23
CA MET A 75 2.24 -14.47 1.12
C MET A 75 0.90 -13.73 0.92
N PRO A 76 0.07 -13.46 1.94
CA PRO A 76 -1.16 -12.67 1.75
C PRO A 76 -0.88 -11.27 1.20
N ILE A 77 0.19 -10.62 1.66
CA ILE A 77 0.63 -9.32 1.14
C ILE A 77 0.99 -9.43 -0.34
N GLY A 78 1.81 -10.41 -0.72
CA GLY A 78 2.26 -10.61 -2.10
C GLY A 78 1.13 -10.99 -3.06
N ILE A 79 0.24 -11.90 -2.65
CA ILE A 79 -0.93 -12.28 -3.44
C ILE A 79 -1.83 -11.06 -3.65
N CYS A 80 -2.18 -10.35 -2.57
CA CYS A 80 -3.04 -9.18 -2.68
C CYS A 80 -2.36 -8.05 -3.48
N ALA A 81 -1.04 -7.85 -3.36
CA ALA A 81 -0.31 -6.87 -4.15
C ALA A 81 -0.35 -7.20 -5.66
N SER A 82 -0.20 -8.48 -5.99
CA SER A 82 -0.24 -8.94 -7.37
C SER A 82 -1.64 -8.81 -7.99
N LEU A 83 -2.67 -9.27 -7.26
CA LEU A 83 -4.07 -9.12 -7.67
C LEU A 83 -4.47 -7.64 -7.78
N ASP A 84 -4.08 -6.81 -6.83
CA ASP A 84 -4.26 -5.35 -6.86
C ASP A 84 -3.72 -4.77 -8.18
N ILE A 85 -2.45 -4.99 -8.49
CA ILE A 85 -1.79 -4.41 -9.67
C ILE A 85 -2.38 -5.00 -10.96
N GLY A 86 -2.56 -6.32 -11.04
CA GLY A 86 -3.08 -7.00 -12.22
C GLY A 86 -4.51 -6.57 -12.56
N LEU A 87 -5.42 -6.65 -11.58
CA LEU A 87 -6.82 -6.27 -11.77
C LEU A 87 -6.98 -4.77 -12.04
N SER A 88 -6.15 -3.92 -11.41
CA SER A 88 -6.16 -2.47 -11.65
C SER A 88 -5.74 -2.12 -13.08
N ASN A 89 -4.70 -2.76 -13.60
CA ASN A 89 -4.26 -2.56 -14.97
C ASN A 89 -5.29 -3.08 -15.98
N TRP A 90 -5.92 -4.22 -15.69
CA TRP A 90 -6.99 -4.77 -16.51
C TRP A 90 -8.23 -3.86 -16.52
N ALA A 91 -8.61 -3.32 -15.35
CA ALA A 91 -9.77 -2.44 -15.24
C ALA A 91 -9.64 -1.15 -16.08
N LEU A 92 -8.42 -0.63 -16.26
CA LEU A 92 -8.16 0.56 -17.07
C LEU A 92 -8.48 0.40 -18.57
N GLU A 93 -8.73 -0.82 -19.05
CA GLU A 93 -9.28 -1.07 -20.38
C GLU A 93 -10.78 -0.74 -20.48
N TYR A 94 -11.51 -0.85 -19.36
CA TYR A 94 -12.97 -0.69 -19.29
C TYR A 94 -13.39 0.67 -18.73
N VAL A 95 -12.61 1.25 -17.83
CA VAL A 95 -12.95 2.50 -17.13
C VAL A 95 -11.95 3.62 -17.38
N THR A 96 -12.42 4.87 -17.30
CA THR A 96 -11.55 6.04 -17.40
C THR A 96 -10.62 6.18 -16.20
N VAL A 97 -9.54 6.95 -16.36
CA VAL A 97 -8.57 7.17 -15.28
C VAL A 97 -9.24 7.82 -14.08
N SER A 98 -10.20 8.72 -14.29
CA SER A 98 -10.93 9.36 -13.20
C SER A 98 -11.87 8.39 -12.45
N LEU A 99 -12.63 7.57 -13.17
CA LEU A 99 -13.50 6.55 -12.56
C LEU A 99 -12.66 5.50 -11.81
N TYR A 100 -11.55 5.05 -12.42
CA TYR A 100 -10.57 4.19 -11.78
C TYR A 100 -10.03 4.81 -10.49
N THR A 101 -9.57 6.07 -10.54
CA THR A 101 -8.94 6.73 -9.39
C THR A 101 -9.93 6.82 -8.22
N MET A 102 -11.16 7.26 -8.49
CA MET A 102 -12.17 7.39 -7.44
C MET A 102 -12.63 6.04 -6.91
N ALA A 103 -12.97 5.07 -7.77
CA ALA A 103 -13.35 3.74 -7.31
C ALA A 103 -12.22 3.10 -6.50
N LYS A 104 -10.96 3.26 -6.92
CA LYS A 104 -9.80 2.72 -6.19
C LYS A 104 -9.60 3.34 -4.80
N SER A 105 -10.02 4.58 -4.58
CA SER A 105 -10.00 5.22 -3.26
C SER A 105 -10.93 4.52 -2.24
N SER A 106 -11.85 3.64 -2.69
CA SER A 106 -12.60 2.74 -1.79
C SER A 106 -11.69 1.83 -0.97
N SER A 107 -10.43 1.64 -1.39
CA SER A 107 -9.39 0.94 -0.63
C SER A 107 -9.26 1.44 0.80
N ILE A 108 -9.51 2.72 1.07
CA ILE A 108 -9.49 3.28 2.43
C ILE A 108 -10.57 2.65 3.32
N LEU A 109 -11.76 2.38 2.78
CA LEU A 109 -12.82 1.68 3.52
C LEU A 109 -12.39 0.26 3.88
N PHE A 110 -11.75 -0.44 2.93
CA PHE A 110 -11.20 -1.77 3.18
C PHE A 110 -10.04 -1.75 4.19
N ILE A 111 -9.14 -0.76 4.12
CA ILE A 111 -8.07 -0.56 5.12
C ILE A 111 -8.69 -0.36 6.50
N VAL A 112 -9.73 0.47 6.63
CA VAL A 112 -10.42 0.67 7.91
C VAL A 112 -11.07 -0.63 8.40
N ALA A 113 -11.77 -1.35 7.53
CA ALA A 113 -12.43 -2.61 7.87
C ALA A 113 -11.42 -3.67 8.34
N PHE A 114 -10.34 -3.92 7.58
CA PHE A 114 -9.31 -4.87 7.98
C PHE A 114 -8.51 -4.39 9.19
N SER A 115 -8.30 -3.08 9.35
CA SER A 115 -7.65 -2.53 10.54
C SER A 115 -8.49 -2.77 11.80
N LEU A 116 -9.81 -2.68 11.71
CA LEU A 116 -10.70 -3.06 12.81
C LEU A 116 -10.66 -4.57 13.08
N PHE A 117 -10.73 -5.38 12.03
CA PHE A 117 -10.69 -6.84 12.12
C PHE A 117 -9.39 -7.36 12.78
N MET A 118 -8.24 -6.78 12.42
CA MET A 118 -6.93 -7.14 12.98
C MET A 118 -6.63 -6.45 14.32
N GLY A 119 -7.56 -5.66 14.88
CA GLY A 119 -7.34 -4.90 16.12
C GLY A 119 -6.27 -3.81 16.00
N LEU A 120 -5.95 -3.39 14.77
CA LEU A 120 -5.06 -2.25 14.48
C LEU A 120 -5.73 -0.92 14.84
N GLU A 121 -7.06 -0.85 14.69
CA GLU A 121 -7.89 0.29 15.01
C GLU A 121 -9.07 -0.13 15.89
N ARG A 122 -9.62 0.79 16.69
CA ARG A 122 -10.78 0.52 17.55
C ARG A 122 -12.02 1.22 17.00
N TRP A 123 -13.17 0.54 17.05
CA TRP A 123 -14.43 1.12 16.60
C TRP A 123 -14.78 2.38 17.40
N ARG A 124 -15.18 3.43 16.69
CA ARG A 124 -15.64 4.71 17.24
C ARG A 124 -16.65 5.34 16.30
N THR A 125 -17.57 6.12 16.85
CA THR A 125 -18.58 6.85 16.07
C THR A 125 -17.97 7.78 15.03
N SER A 126 -16.86 8.46 15.37
CA SER A 126 -16.13 9.32 14.43
C SER A 126 -15.52 8.58 13.24
N LEU A 127 -15.07 7.33 13.46
CA LEU A 127 -14.54 6.47 12.41
C LEU A 127 -15.67 6.01 11.47
N GLY A 128 -16.79 5.56 12.06
CA GLY A 128 -17.99 5.20 11.31
C GLY A 128 -18.51 6.37 10.47
N PHE A 129 -18.62 7.57 11.06
CA PHE A 129 -19.04 8.78 10.33
C PHE A 129 -18.11 9.13 9.16
N SER A 130 -16.79 9.10 9.37
CA SER A 130 -15.82 9.39 8.32
C SER A 130 -15.89 8.35 7.18
N ALA A 131 -16.02 7.06 7.54
CA ALA A 131 -16.20 5.98 6.56
C ALA A 131 -17.52 6.12 5.78
N SER A 132 -18.61 6.50 6.43
CA SER A 132 -19.89 6.76 5.77
C SER A 132 -19.81 7.93 4.78
N LEU A 133 -19.07 9.01 5.11
CA LEU A 133 -18.84 10.11 4.18
C LEU A 133 -18.06 9.68 2.94
N ILE A 134 -17.01 8.87 3.13
CA ILE A 134 -16.23 8.31 2.02
C ILE A 134 -17.13 7.43 1.14
N ALA A 135 -17.87 6.49 1.73
CA ALA A 135 -18.77 5.60 0.99
C ALA A 135 -19.86 6.37 0.21
N MET A 136 -20.47 7.37 0.83
CA MET A 136 -21.46 8.24 0.18
C MET A 136 -20.85 9.04 -0.97
N GLY A 137 -19.65 9.61 -0.76
CA GLY A 137 -18.93 10.37 -1.76
C GLY A 137 -18.57 9.52 -2.98
N LEU A 138 -18.07 8.31 -2.75
CA LEU A 138 -17.78 7.32 -3.79
C LEU A 138 -19.03 6.92 -4.57
N PHE A 139 -20.13 6.62 -3.87
CA PHE A 139 -21.41 6.28 -4.50
C PHE A 139 -21.92 7.43 -5.39
N LEU A 140 -21.90 8.67 -4.89
CA LEU A 140 -22.31 9.84 -5.69
C LEU A 140 -21.36 10.09 -6.86
N PHE A 141 -20.07 9.82 -6.70
CA PHE A 141 -19.11 9.95 -7.79
C PHE A 141 -19.37 8.94 -8.91
N THR A 142 -19.74 7.70 -8.59
CA THR A 142 -20.05 6.68 -9.59
C THR A 142 -21.48 6.81 -10.14
N TRP A 143 -22.39 7.45 -9.39
CA TRP A 143 -23.79 7.62 -9.76
C TRP A 143 -23.98 8.33 -11.10
N ARG A 144 -24.63 7.65 -12.05
CA ARG A 144 -24.87 8.13 -13.42
C ARG A 144 -23.60 8.63 -14.13
N SER A 145 -22.44 8.08 -13.78
CA SER A 145 -21.24 8.28 -14.60
C SER A 145 -21.49 7.66 -15.97
N THR A 146 -21.43 8.47 -17.03
CA THR A 146 -21.62 8.01 -18.42
C THR A 146 -20.51 7.07 -18.89
N GLN A 147 -19.44 6.94 -18.10
CA GLN A 147 -18.24 6.15 -18.35
C GLN A 147 -18.21 4.87 -17.51
N LEU A 148 -19.34 4.50 -16.89
CA LEU A 148 -19.43 3.36 -15.99
C LEU A 148 -19.58 2.06 -16.78
N ASP A 149 -18.54 1.23 -16.72
CA ASP A 149 -18.59 -0.18 -17.07
C ASP A 149 -18.62 -1.00 -15.78
N LEU A 150 -19.60 -1.91 -15.64
CA LEU A 150 -19.81 -2.66 -14.40
C LEU A 150 -18.70 -3.68 -14.14
N LEU A 151 -18.18 -4.32 -15.19
CA LEU A 151 -17.07 -5.26 -15.08
C LEU A 151 -15.82 -4.51 -14.63
N GLY A 152 -15.50 -3.39 -15.28
CA GLY A 152 -14.41 -2.51 -14.89
C GLY A 152 -14.52 -2.04 -13.44
N LEU A 153 -15.71 -1.60 -13.00
CA LEU A 153 -15.94 -1.21 -11.61
C LEU A 153 -15.70 -2.37 -10.63
N LEU A 154 -16.20 -3.57 -10.93
CA LEU A 154 -16.01 -4.76 -10.09
C LEU A 154 -14.54 -5.13 -9.97
N LEU A 155 -13.77 -5.05 -11.07
CA LEU A 155 -12.33 -5.28 -11.06
C LEU A 155 -11.60 -4.25 -10.19
N VAL A 156 -11.97 -2.96 -10.26
CA VAL A 156 -11.39 -1.93 -9.39
C VAL A 156 -11.71 -2.17 -7.91
N GLU A 157 -12.95 -2.54 -7.58
CA GLU A 157 -13.34 -2.81 -6.19
C GLU A 157 -12.65 -4.06 -5.63
N LEU A 158 -12.51 -5.13 -6.41
CA LEU A 158 -11.72 -6.30 -6.01
C LEU A 158 -10.24 -5.93 -5.81
N ALA A 159 -9.69 -5.12 -6.71
CA ALA A 159 -8.34 -4.61 -6.57
C ALA A 159 -8.21 -3.73 -5.30
N ALA A 160 -9.20 -2.91 -4.97
CA ALA A 160 -9.23 -2.06 -3.78
C ALA A 160 -9.33 -2.87 -2.48
N LEU A 161 -10.09 -3.97 -2.48
CA LEU A 161 -10.12 -4.95 -1.39
C LEU A 161 -8.71 -5.52 -1.15
N CYS A 162 -8.03 -5.96 -2.20
CA CYS A 162 -6.66 -6.45 -2.14
C CYS A 162 -5.69 -5.37 -1.63
N THR A 163 -5.82 -4.12 -2.07
CA THR A 163 -5.08 -2.97 -1.53
C THR A 163 -5.29 -2.84 -0.01
N GLY A 164 -6.54 -3.01 0.45
CA GLY A 164 -6.91 -3.00 1.87
C GLY A 164 -6.15 -4.03 2.70
N VAL A 165 -6.16 -5.29 2.26
CA VAL A 165 -5.40 -6.37 2.91
C VAL A 165 -3.90 -6.07 2.89
N ARG A 166 -3.35 -5.78 1.70
CA ARG A 166 -1.92 -5.52 1.49
C ARG A 166 -1.39 -4.46 2.47
N TRP A 167 -2.03 -3.30 2.53
CA TRP A 167 -1.56 -2.20 3.37
C TRP A 167 -1.79 -2.44 4.85
N THR A 168 -2.91 -3.04 5.22
CA THR A 168 -3.22 -3.33 6.63
C THR A 168 -2.20 -4.33 7.21
N VAL A 169 -1.92 -5.42 6.49
CA VAL A 169 -0.96 -6.43 6.94
C VAL A 169 0.48 -5.88 6.86
N SER A 170 0.82 -5.10 5.83
CA SER A 170 2.14 -4.43 5.76
C SER A 170 2.35 -3.46 6.92
N GLN A 171 1.31 -2.69 7.29
CA GLN A 171 1.35 -1.78 8.43
C GLN A 171 1.55 -2.56 9.74
N PHE A 172 0.83 -3.67 9.92
CA PHE A 172 1.02 -4.55 11.07
C PHE A 172 2.48 -5.03 11.14
N ILE A 173 3.00 -5.61 10.05
CA ILE A 173 4.36 -6.18 10.04
C ILE A 173 5.46 -5.12 10.27
N MET A 174 5.35 -3.98 9.59
CA MET A 174 6.44 -3.00 9.54
C MET A 174 6.38 -1.96 10.67
N GLN A 175 5.21 -1.63 11.23
CA GLN A 175 5.08 -0.56 12.23
C GLN A 175 4.81 -1.04 13.66
N ARG A 176 4.19 -2.21 13.87
CA ARG A 176 3.81 -2.67 15.22
C ARG A 176 4.97 -3.30 15.96
N GLU A 177 5.27 -2.88 17.19
CA GLU A 177 6.34 -3.45 18.01
C GLU A 177 6.13 -4.95 18.28
N ASP A 178 4.87 -5.36 18.46
CA ASP A 178 4.40 -6.74 18.65
C ASP A 178 4.33 -7.58 17.36
N SER A 179 4.92 -7.10 16.26
CA SER A 179 4.96 -7.82 14.99
C SER A 179 5.67 -9.18 15.12
N PRO A 180 5.13 -10.26 14.52
CA PRO A 180 5.71 -11.60 14.57
C PRO A 180 7.02 -11.73 13.78
N THR A 181 7.38 -10.73 12.96
CA THR A 181 8.62 -10.74 12.18
C THR A 181 9.43 -9.46 12.42
N PRO A 182 10.78 -9.51 12.40
CA PRO A 182 11.61 -8.32 12.61
C PRO A 182 11.74 -7.44 11.35
N LEU A 183 10.78 -7.52 10.41
CA LEU A 183 10.84 -6.93 9.08
C LEU A 183 10.44 -5.44 9.10
N ARG A 184 11.41 -4.55 9.35
CA ARG A 184 11.17 -3.10 9.42
C ARG A 184 11.66 -2.32 8.22
N HIS A 185 12.64 -2.86 7.50
CA HIS A 185 13.31 -2.11 6.45
C HIS A 185 12.63 -2.35 5.09
N PRO A 186 12.34 -1.29 4.29
CA PRO A 186 11.71 -1.40 2.97
C PRO A 186 12.39 -2.41 2.04
N LEU A 187 13.72 -2.40 1.96
CA LEU A 187 14.47 -3.36 1.11
C LEU A 187 14.17 -4.82 1.47
N ASP A 188 14.16 -5.12 2.77
CA ASP A 188 13.92 -6.48 3.23
C ASP A 188 12.45 -6.86 2.97
N MET A 189 11.52 -5.92 3.13
CA MET A 189 10.10 -6.13 2.79
C MET A 189 9.92 -6.49 1.31
N VAL A 190 10.46 -5.68 0.40
CA VAL A 190 10.38 -5.92 -1.05
C VAL A 190 10.99 -7.28 -1.41
N ALA A 191 12.19 -7.59 -0.90
CA ALA A 191 12.89 -8.83 -1.24
C ALA A 191 12.10 -10.10 -0.85
N HIS A 192 11.41 -10.10 0.30
CA HIS A 192 10.67 -11.30 0.74
C HIS A 192 9.25 -11.37 0.17
N VAL A 193 8.63 -10.24 -0.19
CA VAL A 193 7.27 -10.21 -0.75
C VAL A 193 7.27 -10.52 -2.25
N GLN A 194 8.33 -10.13 -2.97
CA GLN A 194 8.40 -10.23 -4.43
C GLN A 194 8.21 -11.64 -5.01
N PRO A 195 8.73 -12.73 -4.41
CA PRO A 195 8.46 -14.10 -4.88
C PRO A 195 6.97 -14.46 -4.84
N TRP A 196 6.25 -14.03 -3.80
CA TRP A 196 4.82 -14.28 -3.66
C TRP A 196 4.00 -13.47 -4.66
N MET A 197 4.43 -12.25 -4.97
CA MET A 197 3.81 -11.45 -6.04
C MET A 197 3.97 -12.11 -7.40
N LEU A 198 5.17 -12.63 -7.70
CA LEU A 198 5.45 -13.36 -8.93
C LEU A 198 4.61 -14.64 -9.01
N LEU A 199 4.52 -15.43 -7.94
CA LEU A 199 3.70 -16.64 -7.94
C LEU A 199 2.21 -16.32 -8.21
N ALA A 200 1.71 -15.20 -7.68
CA ALA A 200 0.32 -14.79 -7.85
C ALA A 200 0.00 -14.18 -9.22
N ILE A 201 0.97 -13.60 -9.94
CA ILE A 201 0.71 -13.00 -11.27
C ILE A 201 0.66 -14.07 -12.37
N LEU A 202 1.38 -15.19 -12.22
CA LEU A 202 1.46 -16.23 -13.26
C LEU A 202 0.10 -16.82 -13.66
N PRO A 203 -0.82 -17.17 -12.72
CA PRO A 203 -2.16 -17.60 -13.08
C PRO A 203 -2.94 -16.54 -13.85
N MET A 204 -2.78 -15.25 -13.49
CA MET A 204 -3.43 -14.16 -14.21
C MET A 204 -2.90 -14.05 -15.64
N VAL A 205 -1.57 -14.06 -15.83
CA VAL A 205 -0.95 -14.08 -17.17
C VAL A 205 -1.50 -15.23 -18.01
N TYR A 206 -1.55 -16.44 -17.43
CA TYR A 206 -2.05 -17.61 -18.14
C TYR A 206 -3.53 -17.49 -18.54
N LEU A 207 -4.39 -17.07 -17.61
CA LEU A 207 -5.84 -17.00 -17.84
C LEU A 207 -6.24 -15.88 -18.80
N PHE A 208 -5.55 -14.75 -18.74
CA PHE A 208 -5.95 -13.52 -19.42
C PHE A 208 -5.16 -13.23 -20.69
N GLU A 209 -3.86 -13.53 -20.71
CA GLU A 209 -2.98 -13.26 -21.86
C GLU A 209 -2.45 -14.54 -22.52
N GLY A 210 -2.60 -15.70 -21.87
CA GLY A 210 -1.93 -16.94 -22.25
C GLY A 210 -2.24 -17.44 -23.65
N HIS A 211 -3.46 -17.21 -24.17
CA HIS A 211 -3.82 -17.59 -25.53
C HIS A 211 -3.12 -16.73 -26.60
N GLU A 212 -2.80 -15.47 -26.28
CA GLU A 212 -2.15 -14.54 -27.21
C GLU A 212 -0.62 -14.55 -27.10
N LEU A 213 -0.09 -15.04 -25.99
CA LEU A 213 1.35 -15.16 -25.74
C LEU A 213 1.94 -16.36 -26.51
N ASN A 214 2.69 -16.06 -27.55
CA ASN A 214 3.50 -17.02 -28.31
C ASN A 214 4.90 -16.43 -28.56
N PRO A 215 5.92 -17.24 -28.91
CA PRO A 215 7.29 -16.77 -29.07
C PRO A 215 7.46 -15.62 -30.08
N THR A 216 6.54 -15.49 -31.04
CA THR A 216 6.55 -14.43 -32.04
C THR A 216 5.85 -13.17 -31.53
N SER A 217 4.74 -13.31 -30.80
CA SER A 217 3.97 -12.16 -30.31
C SER A 217 4.71 -11.42 -29.20
N ILE A 218 5.45 -12.13 -28.35
CA ILE A 218 6.24 -11.51 -27.27
C ILE A 218 7.41 -10.66 -27.79
N THR A 219 7.81 -10.80 -29.06
CA THR A 219 8.88 -10.00 -29.67
C THR A 219 8.35 -8.84 -30.49
N ILE A 220 7.04 -8.69 -30.67
CA ILE A 220 6.44 -7.64 -31.50
C ILE A 220 6.11 -6.42 -30.63
N PHE A 221 6.61 -5.25 -31.04
CA PHE A 221 6.28 -3.95 -30.47
C PHE A 221 5.77 -3.03 -31.58
N ALA A 222 4.57 -2.49 -31.43
CA ALA A 222 3.94 -1.61 -32.43
C ALA A 222 3.92 -2.17 -33.88
N GLY A 223 3.92 -3.51 -34.03
CA GLY A 223 3.90 -4.19 -35.33
C GLY A 223 5.27 -4.61 -35.87
N GLU A 224 6.36 -4.22 -35.20
CA GLU A 224 7.73 -4.56 -35.61
C GLU A 224 8.40 -5.49 -34.59
N SER A 225 9.30 -6.36 -35.04
CA SER A 225 10.00 -7.31 -34.16
C SER A 225 11.16 -6.62 -33.44
N GLU A 226 10.96 -6.26 -32.18
CA GLU A 226 11.87 -5.43 -31.36
C GLU A 226 12.19 -6.07 -29.99
N PRO A 227 12.68 -7.33 -29.93
CA PRO A 227 12.83 -8.08 -28.68
C PRO A 227 13.77 -7.42 -27.67
N PHE A 228 14.87 -6.81 -28.14
CA PHE A 228 15.83 -6.14 -27.26
C PHE A 228 15.25 -4.88 -26.64
N PHE A 229 14.48 -4.11 -27.41
CA PHE A 229 13.81 -2.92 -26.90
C PHE A 229 12.74 -3.28 -25.88
N ILE A 230 11.91 -4.30 -26.15
CA ILE A 230 10.90 -4.80 -25.21
C ILE A 230 11.57 -5.25 -23.91
N PHE A 231 12.63 -6.04 -24.00
CA PHE A 231 13.36 -6.51 -22.83
C PHE A 231 13.95 -5.34 -22.03
N ALA A 232 14.62 -4.39 -22.68
CA ALA A 232 15.19 -3.22 -22.03
C ALA A 232 14.11 -2.32 -21.40
N ALA A 233 12.96 -2.17 -22.06
CA ALA A 233 11.80 -1.44 -21.55
C ALA A 233 11.25 -2.12 -20.29
N ILE A 234 11.02 -3.44 -20.31
CA ILE A 234 10.56 -4.19 -19.13
C ILE A 234 11.56 -4.05 -17.97
N LEU A 235 12.87 -4.13 -18.23
CA LEU A 235 13.89 -3.92 -17.19
C LEU A 235 13.83 -2.50 -16.63
N PHE A 236 13.71 -1.49 -17.48
CA PHE A 236 13.62 -0.09 -17.07
C PHE A 236 12.35 0.20 -16.26
N GLY A 237 11.20 -0.28 -16.72
CA GLY A 237 9.94 -0.21 -15.98
C GLY A 237 10.00 -0.93 -14.64
N GLY A 238 10.63 -2.10 -14.60
CA GLY A 238 10.89 -2.86 -13.37
C GLY A 238 11.79 -2.13 -12.38
N PHE A 239 12.82 -1.43 -12.87
CA PHE A 239 13.68 -0.56 -12.08
C PHE A 239 12.92 0.63 -11.50
N LEU A 240 12.11 1.32 -12.31
CA LEU A 240 11.25 2.41 -11.83
C LEU A 240 10.24 1.90 -10.79
N ALA A 241 9.64 0.74 -11.01
CA ALA A 241 8.72 0.10 -10.07
C ALA A 241 9.41 -0.28 -8.75
N PHE A 242 10.65 -0.75 -8.79
CA PHE A 242 11.45 -1.01 -7.60
C PHE A 242 11.69 0.26 -6.78
N LEU A 243 12.13 1.34 -7.42
CA LEU A 243 12.35 2.62 -6.74
C LEU A 243 11.05 3.21 -6.16
N MET A 244 9.96 3.11 -6.92
CA MET A 244 8.65 3.59 -6.50
C MET A 244 8.17 2.85 -5.25
N GLU A 245 8.20 1.51 -5.27
CA GLU A 245 7.77 0.69 -4.14
C GLU A 245 8.67 0.85 -2.91
N MET A 246 9.99 0.94 -3.10
CA MET A 246 10.93 1.26 -2.03
C MET A 246 10.59 2.59 -1.36
N SER A 247 10.30 3.63 -2.16
CA SER A 247 9.89 4.95 -1.66
C SER A 247 8.53 4.90 -0.95
N GLU A 248 7.61 4.07 -1.43
CA GLU A 248 6.29 3.87 -0.85
C GLU A 248 6.36 3.21 0.54
N TYR A 249 7.13 2.12 0.68
CA TYR A 249 7.39 1.50 1.97
C TYR A 249 8.20 2.40 2.91
N LEU A 250 9.11 3.22 2.37
CA LEU A 250 9.85 4.20 3.16
C LEU A 250 8.92 5.26 3.75
N LEU A 251 7.97 5.76 2.95
CA LEU A 251 6.90 6.62 3.45
C LEU A 251 6.07 5.90 4.51
N LEU A 252 5.70 4.63 4.29
CA LEU A 252 4.97 3.85 5.30
C LEU A 252 5.74 3.80 6.63
N VAL A 253 7.02 3.47 6.62
CA VAL A 253 7.80 3.29 7.86
C VAL A 253 8.05 4.62 8.58
N TYR A 254 8.39 5.67 7.84
CA TYR A 254 8.88 6.92 8.44
C TYR A 254 7.82 8.00 8.63
N THR A 255 6.59 7.77 8.20
CA THR A 255 5.51 8.74 8.34
C THR A 255 4.38 8.23 9.19
N SER A 256 3.66 9.17 9.82
CA SER A 256 2.45 8.82 10.57
C SER A 256 1.32 8.47 9.60
N GLY A 257 0.36 7.65 10.04
CA GLY A 257 -0.85 7.39 9.24
C GLY A 257 -1.58 8.66 8.77
N ILE A 258 -1.47 9.79 9.48
CA ILE A 258 -2.07 11.07 9.05
C ILE A 258 -1.28 11.69 7.90
N THR A 259 0.04 11.64 7.98
CA THR A 259 0.94 12.14 6.95
C THR A 259 0.75 11.35 5.65
N LEU A 260 0.66 10.02 5.73
CA LEU A 260 0.29 9.17 4.60
C LEU A 260 -1.06 9.57 4.01
N ASN A 261 -2.07 9.78 4.86
CA ASN A 261 -3.41 10.15 4.42
C ASN A 261 -3.43 11.50 3.68
N ILE A 262 -2.73 12.52 4.19
CA ILE A 262 -2.64 13.83 3.51
C ILE A 262 -1.96 13.70 2.15
N PHE A 263 -0.85 12.96 2.06
CA PHE A 263 -0.18 12.75 0.79
C PHE A 263 -0.99 11.88 -0.18
N GLY A 264 -1.80 10.95 0.33
CA GLY A 264 -2.79 10.21 -0.46
C GLY A 264 -3.81 11.14 -1.08
N ILE A 265 -4.46 11.98 -0.26
CA ILE A 265 -5.45 12.97 -0.72
C ILE A 265 -4.88 13.91 -1.80
N ILE A 266 -3.67 14.46 -1.58
CA ILE A 266 -3.03 15.35 -2.55
C ILE A 266 -2.77 14.61 -3.87
N LYS A 267 -2.25 13.39 -3.80
CA LYS A 267 -2.00 12.54 -4.98
C LYS A 267 -3.30 12.32 -5.77
N GLU A 268 -4.38 11.93 -5.10
CA GLU A 268 -5.67 11.67 -5.75
C GLU A 268 -6.21 12.91 -6.48
N VAL A 269 -6.20 14.08 -5.81
CA VAL A 269 -6.64 15.34 -6.43
C VAL A 269 -5.78 15.68 -7.65
N MET A 270 -4.45 15.52 -7.56
CA MET A 270 -3.56 15.76 -8.68
C MET A 270 -3.84 14.82 -9.86
N THR A 271 -4.06 13.53 -9.59
CA THR A 271 -4.37 12.53 -10.62
C THR A 271 -5.70 12.85 -11.31
N LEU A 272 -6.74 13.26 -10.57
CA LEU A 272 -8.03 13.65 -11.13
C LEU A 272 -7.95 14.90 -11.99
N CYS A 273 -7.23 15.93 -11.54
CA CYS A 273 -6.98 17.13 -12.34
C CYS A 273 -6.26 16.76 -13.64
N LEU A 274 -5.22 15.92 -13.56
CA LEU A 274 -4.46 15.51 -14.72
C LEU A 274 -5.29 14.65 -15.69
N ALA A 275 -6.15 13.78 -15.18
CA ALA A 275 -7.09 13.01 -15.99
C ALA A 275 -8.11 13.91 -16.71
N HIS A 276 -8.64 14.94 -16.03
CA HIS A 276 -9.50 15.94 -16.65
C HIS A 276 -8.80 16.70 -17.77
N TYR A 277 -7.59 17.23 -17.52
CA TYR A 277 -6.87 18.05 -18.50
C TYR A 277 -6.31 17.25 -19.67
N LEU A 278 -5.76 16.05 -19.44
CA LEU A 278 -5.11 15.25 -20.50
C LEU A 278 -6.07 14.32 -21.24
N HIS A 279 -7.06 13.73 -20.55
CA HIS A 279 -7.98 12.75 -21.14
C HIS A 279 -9.38 13.32 -21.41
N GLY A 280 -9.66 14.55 -21.00
CA GLY A 280 -10.96 15.19 -21.22
C GLY A 280 -12.10 14.56 -20.44
N ASP A 281 -11.80 13.87 -19.33
CA ASP A 281 -12.80 13.27 -18.45
C ASP A 281 -13.80 14.34 -17.98
N ARG A 282 -15.10 14.14 -18.21
CA ARG A 282 -16.14 15.12 -17.87
C ARG A 282 -16.76 14.81 -16.52
N PHE A 283 -16.76 15.78 -15.62
CA PHE A 283 -17.43 15.66 -14.32
C PHE A 283 -18.78 16.37 -14.34
N THR A 284 -19.83 15.64 -13.98
CA THR A 284 -21.13 16.25 -13.66
C THR A 284 -21.08 16.92 -12.28
N ARG A 285 -22.07 17.76 -11.99
CA ARG A 285 -22.23 18.37 -10.66
C ARG A 285 -22.33 17.32 -9.54
N VAL A 286 -22.93 16.16 -9.81
CA VAL A 286 -23.04 15.07 -8.84
C VAL A 286 -21.68 14.44 -8.57
N ASN A 287 -20.85 14.26 -9.59
CA ASN A 287 -19.49 13.74 -9.41
C ASN A 287 -18.65 14.68 -8.54
N LEU A 288 -18.75 15.99 -8.77
CA LEU A 288 -18.03 16.99 -7.95
C LEU A 288 -18.47 16.98 -6.49
N ILE A 289 -19.78 16.86 -6.22
CA ILE A 289 -20.29 16.74 -4.85
C ILE A 289 -19.77 15.44 -4.20
N GLY A 290 -19.78 14.33 -4.93
CA GLY A 290 -19.24 13.05 -4.47
C GLY A 290 -17.75 13.12 -4.12
N LEU A 291 -16.95 13.76 -4.99
CA LEU A 291 -15.54 14.03 -4.75
C LEU A 291 -15.34 14.84 -3.46
N CYS A 292 -16.05 15.96 -3.30
CA CYS A 292 -15.94 16.79 -2.10
C CYS A 292 -16.27 16.01 -0.81
N LEU A 293 -17.32 15.18 -0.83
CA LEU A 293 -17.69 14.34 0.32
C LEU A 293 -16.61 13.30 0.65
N CYS A 294 -16.03 12.67 -0.38
CA CYS A 294 -14.94 11.70 -0.21
C CYS A 294 -13.70 12.35 0.43
N LEU A 295 -13.25 13.48 -0.13
CA LEU A 295 -12.11 14.26 0.39
C LEU A 295 -12.35 14.72 1.83
N LEU A 296 -13.57 15.14 2.16
CA LEU A 296 -13.95 15.53 3.51
C LEU A 296 -13.88 14.34 4.48
N GLY A 297 -14.45 13.20 4.10
CA GLY A 297 -14.42 11.98 4.91
C GLY A 297 -12.99 11.49 5.20
N MET A 298 -12.13 11.47 4.17
CA MET A 298 -10.72 11.12 4.34
C MET A 298 -9.98 12.11 5.26
N SER A 299 -10.25 13.41 5.10
CA SER A 299 -9.64 14.45 5.94
C SER A 299 -10.05 14.32 7.41
N LEU A 300 -11.34 14.07 7.68
CA LEU A 300 -11.89 13.85 9.01
C LEU A 300 -11.31 12.60 9.68
N HIS A 301 -11.18 11.50 8.93
CA HIS A 301 -10.55 10.27 9.41
C HIS A 301 -9.11 10.54 9.88
N GLY A 302 -8.31 11.18 9.02
CA GLY A 302 -6.93 11.56 9.35
C GLY A 302 -6.83 12.46 10.58
N ALA A 303 -7.61 13.54 10.63
CA ALA A 303 -7.59 14.49 11.76
C ALA A 303 -7.95 13.81 13.09
N THR A 304 -8.97 12.94 13.08
CA THR A 304 -9.41 12.24 14.29
C THR A 304 -8.37 11.27 14.80
N LYS A 305 -7.69 10.54 13.92
CA LYS A 305 -6.59 9.63 14.26
C LYS A 305 -5.42 10.36 14.93
N ASN A 306 -5.14 11.60 14.52
CA ASN A 306 -4.09 12.43 15.15
C ASN A 306 -4.41 12.83 16.58
N ARG A 307 -5.62 13.36 16.80
CA ARG A 307 -6.04 13.79 18.15
C ARG A 307 -5.87 12.64 19.14
N GLN A 308 -6.18 11.41 18.73
CA GLN A 308 -6.03 10.22 19.55
C GLN A 308 -4.57 9.89 19.90
N LYS A 309 -3.65 9.94 18.93
CA LYS A 309 -2.21 9.75 19.20
C LYS A 309 -1.69 10.78 20.20
N LEU A 310 -2.06 12.05 20.00
CA LEU A 310 -1.71 13.15 20.91
C LEU A 310 -2.26 12.94 22.33
N PHE A 311 -3.53 12.52 22.46
CA PHE A 311 -4.12 12.22 23.77
C PHE A 311 -3.42 11.05 24.47
N ALA A 312 -3.13 9.96 23.74
CA ALA A 312 -2.44 8.79 24.30
C ALA A 312 -1.01 9.13 24.78
N THR A 313 -0.27 9.93 24.01
CA THR A 313 1.07 10.39 24.42
C THR A 313 0.99 11.29 25.66
N ARG A 314 0.01 12.18 25.75
CA ARG A 314 -0.17 13.06 26.92
C ARG A 314 -0.52 12.30 28.20
N THR A 315 -1.34 11.25 28.12
CA THR A 315 -1.67 10.40 29.27
C THR A 315 -0.51 9.53 29.75
N LEU A 316 0.42 9.16 28.86
CA LEU A 316 1.62 8.42 29.22
C LEU A 316 2.73 9.33 29.77
N SER A 317 2.72 10.63 29.41
CA SER A 317 3.71 11.61 29.86
C SER A 317 3.31 12.41 31.11
N SER A 318 2.09 12.25 31.63
CA SER A 318 1.74 12.85 32.93
C SER A 318 2.42 12.05 34.04
N PRO A 319 3.34 12.66 34.83
CA PRO A 319 3.86 11.98 36.01
C PRO A 319 2.67 11.73 36.93
N SER A 320 2.50 10.48 37.35
CA SER A 320 1.58 10.11 38.41
C SER A 320 1.95 10.89 39.67
N MET A 321 1.32 12.05 39.86
CA MET A 321 1.27 12.73 41.15
C MET A 321 0.33 11.93 42.04
N VAL A 322 0.88 10.88 42.64
CA VAL A 322 0.46 10.44 43.96
C VAL A 322 1.66 10.74 44.85
N GLU A 323 1.71 11.96 45.37
CA GLU A 323 2.46 12.24 46.58
C GLU A 323 1.92 11.30 47.66
N MET A 324 2.70 10.29 48.04
CA MET A 324 2.52 9.67 49.34
C MET A 324 3.19 10.59 50.38
N PRO A 325 2.50 10.96 51.48
CA PRO A 325 3.09 11.81 52.49
C PRO A 325 4.27 11.07 53.14
N SER A 326 5.40 11.77 53.25
CA SER A 326 6.53 11.33 54.04
C SER A 326 6.09 11.16 55.50
N ASN A 327 6.07 9.92 56.00
CA ASN A 327 6.43 9.55 57.36
C ASN A 327 6.08 8.08 57.63
N ALA A 328 7.10 7.22 57.60
CA ALA A 328 7.28 6.12 58.55
C ALA A 328 8.56 5.37 58.18
N THR A 329 9.61 5.60 58.97
CA THR A 329 10.76 4.72 59.13
C THR A 329 10.27 3.30 59.44
N ALA A 330 10.49 2.37 58.52
CA ALA A 330 10.46 0.94 58.81
C ALA A 330 11.50 0.25 57.94
N THR A 331 12.60 -0.13 58.58
CA THR A 331 13.64 -1.03 58.07
C THR A 331 12.99 -2.33 57.58
N PHE A 332 13.02 -2.58 56.27
CA PHE A 332 12.61 -3.87 55.72
C PHE A 332 13.84 -4.72 55.40
N ASN A 333 14.01 -5.74 56.22
CA ASN A 333 15.11 -6.70 56.21
C ASN A 333 14.89 -7.74 55.10
N PHE A 334 15.98 -8.15 54.46
CA PHE A 334 16.03 -9.11 53.36
C PHE A 334 15.99 -10.53 53.95
N ASP A 335 14.83 -11.06 54.38
CA ASP A 335 14.77 -12.49 54.75
C ASP A 335 13.40 -13.21 54.69
N ASP A 336 12.27 -12.54 54.43
CA ASP A 336 10.95 -13.20 54.48
C ASP A 336 10.49 -13.90 53.18
N ARG A 337 11.38 -14.10 52.19
CA ARG A 337 11.01 -14.72 50.90
C ARG A 337 10.91 -16.24 50.93
N LYS A 338 11.04 -16.89 52.09
CA LYS A 338 11.13 -18.37 52.20
C LYS A 338 10.00 -19.05 52.99
N LYS A 339 8.90 -18.36 53.31
CA LYS A 339 7.80 -18.92 54.12
C LYS A 339 6.40 -18.90 53.48
N LEU A 340 6.29 -18.70 52.17
CA LEU A 340 4.99 -18.63 51.47
C LEU A 340 4.84 -19.68 50.34
N LEU A 341 5.51 -20.82 50.46
CA LEU A 341 5.35 -21.97 49.54
C LEU A 341 5.12 -23.30 50.27
N GLU A 342 4.67 -23.25 51.52
CA GLU A 342 4.03 -24.37 52.20
C GLU A 342 2.69 -23.84 52.73
N ASP A 343 1.61 -24.55 52.41
CA ASP A 343 0.19 -24.24 52.66
C ASP A 343 -0.52 -23.36 51.62
N VAL A 344 -0.84 -23.95 50.46
CA VAL A 344 -2.20 -24.19 49.89
C VAL A 344 -2.08 -24.85 48.52
#